data_AF-A0A5E4IQM1-F1
#
_entry.id   AF-A0A5E4IQM1-F1
#
_cell.length_a   1.000
_cell.length_b   1.000
_cell.length_c   1.000
_cell.angle_alpha   90.00
_cell.angle_beta   90.00
_cell.angle_gamma   90.00
#
_symmetry.space_group_name_H-M   'P 1'
#
loop_
_entity.id
_entity.type
_entity.pdbx_description
1 polymer ?
#
loop_
_entity_poly.entity_id
_entity_poly.type
_entity_poly.pdbx_seq_one_letter_code
_entity_poly.pdbx_strand_id
1 'polypeptide(L)' 'MTKITKSMTLGDVVSRYPNATGVMLKHGLHCAGCPGAMMETVEMGAVAHGMTAAQLAKMLREMNDAEK' A
#
# COMPACT_ATOMS: atom_id res chain seq x y z
N MET A 1 -5.40 -13.78 -11.15
CA MET A 1 -4.76 -12.50 -10.78
C MET A 1 -4.88 -12.33 -9.27
N THR A 2 -3.77 -12.32 -8.55
CA THR A 2 -3.78 -12.13 -7.09
C THR A 2 -3.82 -10.64 -6.82
N LYS A 3 -5.01 -10.13 -6.48
CA LYS A 3 -5.30 -8.71 -6.29
C LYS A 3 -4.72 -8.20 -4.97
N ILE A 4 -4.07 -7.04 -4.97
CA ILE A 4 -3.64 -6.36 -3.75
C ILE A 4 -4.87 -5.86 -2.98
N THR A 5 -4.94 -6.19 -1.69
CA THR A 5 -6.04 -5.79 -0.81
C THR A 5 -5.54 -4.94 0.35
N LYS A 6 -6.46 -4.20 0.97
CA LYS A 6 -6.18 -3.32 2.12
C LYS A 6 -5.68 -4.06 3.37
N SER A 7 -5.96 -5.36 3.46
CA SER A 7 -5.59 -6.24 4.57
C SER A 7 -4.20 -6.85 4.42
N MET A 8 -3.54 -6.68 3.26
CA MET A 8 -2.16 -7.11 3.09
C MET A 8 -1.23 -6.24 3.91
N THR A 9 -0.16 -6.82 4.43
CA THR A 9 0.90 -6.04 5.08
C THR A 9 1.66 -5.21 4.06
N LEU A 10 2.21 -4.07 4.48
CA LEU A 10 3.07 -3.26 3.62
C LEU A 10 4.29 -4.08 3.16
N GLY A 11 4.84 -4.94 4.04
CA GLY A 11 5.94 -5.84 3.70
C GLY A 11 5.57 -6.87 2.62
N ASP A 12 4.40 -7.49 2.70
CA ASP A 12 3.92 -8.40 1.66
C ASP A 12 3.75 -7.69 0.32
N VAL A 13 3.22 -6.46 0.35
CA VAL A 13 3.04 -5.67 -0.87
C VAL A 13 4.38 -5.34 -1.50
N VAL A 14 5.34 -4.81 -0.74
CA VAL A 14 6.68 -4.46 -1.24
C VAL A 14 7.42 -5.69 -1.78
N SER A 15 7.32 -6.83 -1.11
CA SER A 15 7.99 -8.08 -1.48
C SER A 15 7.38 -8.72 -2.75
N ARG A 16 6.05 -8.70 -2.88
CA ARG A 16 5.33 -9.43 -3.94
C ARG A 16 4.95 -8.57 -5.13
N TYR A 17 4.88 -7.25 -4.96
CA TYR A 17 4.36 -6.28 -5.93
C TYR A 17 5.29 -5.05 -5.99
N PRO A 18 6.51 -5.20 -6.55
CA PRO A 18 7.50 -4.14 -6.56
C PRO A 18 7.05 -2.91 -7.35
N ASN A 19 6.20 -3.04 -8.38
CA ASN A 19 5.70 -1.90 -9.15
C ASN A 19 4.66 -1.10 -8.35
N ALA A 20 3.88 -1.76 -7.50
CA ALA A 20 2.92 -1.12 -6.59
C ALA A 20 3.58 -0.25 -5.50
N THR A 21 4.85 -0.52 -5.16
CA THR A 21 5.61 0.28 -4.18
C THR A 21 5.71 1.75 -4.62
N GLY A 22 5.91 2.01 -5.92
CA GLY A 22 5.93 3.37 -6.45
C GLY A 22 4.59 4.12 -6.26
N VAL A 23 3.47 3.39 -6.27
CA VAL A 23 2.15 3.98 -6.01
C VAL A 23 2.02 4.33 -4.53
N MET A 24 2.41 3.45 -3.61
CA MET A 24 2.40 3.75 -2.17
C MET A 24 3.16 5.04 -1.83
N LEU A 25 4.36 5.21 -2.41
CA LEU A 25 5.17 6.41 -2.23
C LEU A 25 4.44 7.67 -2.72
N LYS A 26 3.81 7.63 -3.90
CA LYS A 26 3.02 8.76 -4.44
C LYS A 26 1.85 9.16 -3.54
N HIS A 27 1.28 8.23 -2.79
CA HIS A 27 0.19 8.49 -1.84
C HIS A 27 0.68 8.84 -0.43
N GLY A 28 2.00 8.91 -0.19
CA GLY A 28 2.57 9.34 1.08
C GLY A 28 2.98 8.23 2.04
N LEU A 29 2.86 6.96 1.64
CA LEU A 29 3.32 5.79 2.41
C LEU A 29 4.82 5.54 2.18
N HIS A 30 5.64 6.49 2.64
CA HIS A 30 7.10 6.42 2.60
C HIS A 30 7.68 5.41 3.60
N CYS A 31 6.83 4.87 4.49
CA CYS A 31 7.23 4.01 5.60
C CYS A 31 7.71 2.62 5.18
N ALA A 32 7.88 2.35 3.88
CA ALA A 32 8.54 1.16 3.34
C ALA A 32 10.04 1.02 3.76
N GLY A 33 10.54 1.80 4.72
CA GLY A 33 11.85 1.62 5.36
C GLY A 33 11.82 1.50 6.89
N CYS A 34 10.67 1.64 7.55
CA CYS A 34 10.56 1.51 9.01
C CYS A 34 10.18 0.06 9.37
N PRO A 35 10.96 -0.66 10.21
CA PRO A 35 10.69 -2.06 10.55
C PRO A 35 9.28 -2.29 11.11
N GLY A 36 8.75 -1.33 11.87
CA GLY A 36 7.39 -1.39 12.42
C GLY A 36 6.31 -1.29 11.34
N ALA A 37 6.52 -0.43 10.34
CA ALA A 37 5.54 -0.18 9.29
C ALA A 37 5.37 -1.36 8.32
N MET A 38 6.42 -2.19 8.17
CA MET A 38 6.32 -3.40 7.35
C MET A 38 5.31 -4.42 7.88
N MET A 39 5.04 -4.39 9.18
CA MET A 39 4.06 -5.26 9.83
C MET A 39 2.64 -4.68 9.79
N GLU A 40 2.48 -3.40 9.43
CA GLU A 40 1.18 -2.76 9.32
C GLU A 40 0.47 -3.18 8.02
N THR A 41 -0.86 -3.21 8.06
CA THR A 41 -1.65 -3.39 6.85
C THR A 41 -1.66 -2.12 6.01
N VAL A 42 -1.96 -2.23 4.71
CA VAL A 42 -2.16 -1.07 3.83
C VAL A 42 -3.23 -0.12 4.38
N GLU A 43 -4.32 -0.66 4.96
CA GLU A 43 -5.35 0.15 5.61
C GLU A 43 -4.83 0.90 6.83
N MET A 44 -4.09 0.22 7.71
CA MET A 44 -3.52 0.83 8.91
C MET A 44 -2.55 1.95 8.56
N GLY A 45 -1.62 1.70 7.64
CA GLY A 45 -0.71 2.74 7.15
C GLY A 45 -1.45 3.92 6.55
N ALA A 46 -2.46 3.68 5.72
CA ALA A 46 -3.26 4.75 5.11
C ALA A 46 -3.98 5.60 6.17
N VAL A 47 -4.60 4.98 7.18
CA VAL A 47 -5.29 5.67 8.27
C VAL A 47 -4.33 6.43 9.17
N ALA A 48 -3.17 5.85 9.52
CA ALA A 48 -2.12 6.50 10.31
C ALA A 48 -1.60 7.78 9.64
N HIS A 49 -1.65 7.83 8.31
CA HIS A 49 -1.29 8.99 7.50
C HIS A 49 -2.49 9.87 7.10
N GLY A 50 -3.66 9.68 7.73
CA GLY A 50 -4.83 10.55 7.55
C GLY A 50 -5.56 10.39 6.21
N MET A 51 -5.36 9.28 5.50
CA MET A 51 -6.06 9.03 4.24
C MET A 51 -7.54 8.72 4.49
N THR A 52 -8.39 9.34 3.66
CA THR A 52 -9.80 8.99 3.57
C THR A 52 -10.00 7.61 2.92
N ALA A 53 -11.17 7.00 3.15
CA ALA A 53 -11.54 5.75 2.48
C ALA A 53 -11.50 5.87 0.93
N ALA A 54 -11.81 7.05 0.39
CA ALA A 54 -11.73 7.32 -1.04
C ALA A 54 -10.28 7.32 -1.57
N GLN A 55 -9.35 7.91 -0.81
CA GLN A 55 -7.92 7.91 -1.14
C GLN A 55 -7.35 6.48 -1.06
N LEU A 56 -7.66 5.73 -0.01
CA LEU A 56 -7.26 4.32 0.11
C LEU A 56 -7.79 3.48 -1.07
N ALA A 57 -9.07 3.63 -1.42
CA ALA A 57 -9.65 2.91 -2.55
C ALA A 57 -9.00 3.30 -3.89
N LYS A 58 -8.64 4.57 -4.08
CA LYS A 58 -7.91 5.05 -5.26
C LYS A 58 -6.51 4.45 -5.33
N MET A 59 -5.76 4.48 -4.23
CA MET A 59 -4.44 3.90 -4.14
C MET A 59 -4.46 2.40 -4.46
N LEU A 60 -5.39 1.63 -3.88
CA LEU A 60 -5.51 0.19 -4.16
C LEU A 60 -5.80 -0.10 -5.63
N ARG A 61 -6.62 0.72 -6.30
CA ARG A 61 -6.85 0.57 -7.75
C ARG A 61 -5.57 0.80 -8.54
N GLU A 62 -4.88 1.91 -8.28
CA GLU A 62 -3.62 2.24 -8.95
C GLU A 62 -2.53 1.18 -8.72
N MET A 63 -2.42 0.66 -7.50
CA MET A 63 -1.51 -0.43 -7.18
C MET A 63 -1.82 -1.71 -7.98
N ASN A 64 -3.11 -2.06 -8.11
CA ASN A 64 -3.50 -3.22 -8.89
C ASN A 64 -3.35 -3.00 -10.40
N ASP A 65 -3.47 -1.77 -10.88
CA ASP A 65 -3.27 -1.43 -12.29
C ASP A 65 -1.79 -1.43 -12.68
N ALA A 66 -0.89 -1.08 -11.74
CA ALA A 66 0.56 -1.11 -11.95
C ALA A 66 1.14 -2.54 -12.03
N GLU A 67 0.37 -3.55 -11.63
CA GLU A 67 0.75 -4.97 -11.60
C GLU A 67 0.04 -5.82 -12.67
N LYS A 68 -0.68 -5.17 -13.61
CA LYS A 68 -1.23 -5.80 -14.81
C LYS A 68 -0.17 -5.93 -15.89
#